data_AF-A0A8J3L0B4-F1
#
_entry.id   AF-A0A8J3L0B4-F1
#
_cell.length_a   1.000
_cell.length_b   1.000
_cell.length_c   1.000
_cell.angle_alpha   90.00
_cell.angle_beta   90.00
_cell.angle_gamma   90.00
#
_symmetry.space_group_name_H-M   'P 1'
#
loop_
_entity.id
_entity.type
_entity.pdbx_description
1 polymer ?
#
loop_
_entity_poly.entity_id
_entity_poly.type
_entity_poly.pdbx_seq_one_letter_code
_entity_poly.pdbx_strand_id
1 'polypeptide(L)'
;MIRLLHLPLLSAAAAAILTVTTLLPAAPPGTPTRPVNHIPLLSPSPNPGPCNGCVQPLDTLCWEGPPRCTVVVVRVPPRSNPVTVHYRTVAMTAHPGIDYVGVSSGTLYLQPNQASAEITIQLIPNPGLTEDRKFGVELFGVTGAGMVRPMATVTIRPSPR
;
A
#
# COMPACT_ATOMS: atom_id res chain seq x y z
N MET A 1 28.62 59.14 15.14
CA MET A 1 27.67 58.92 16.26
C MET A 1 26.67 57.86 15.85
N ILE A 2 26.71 56.73 16.53
CA ILE A 2 25.83 55.58 16.37
C ILE A 2 24.43 55.95 16.87
N ARG A 3 23.38 55.68 16.08
CA ARG A 3 22.08 55.30 16.66
C ARG A 3 21.44 54.20 15.84
N LEU A 4 21.62 53.00 16.38
CA LEU A 4 20.84 51.80 16.12
C LEU A 4 19.38 52.08 16.55
N LEU A 5 18.42 51.96 15.63
CA LEU A 5 17.03 51.68 15.98
C LEU A 5 16.60 50.43 15.21
N HIS A 6 16.35 49.39 15.98
CA HIS A 6 15.86 48.07 15.60
C HIS A 6 14.36 48.05 15.90
N LEU A 7 13.49 47.63 14.97
CA LEU A 7 12.19 46.96 15.22
C LEU A 7 11.45 46.70 13.87
N PRO A 8 10.47 45.77 13.80
CA PRO A 8 10.68 44.40 13.31
C PRO A 8 9.87 44.05 12.04
N LEU A 9 10.26 42.97 11.37
CA LEU A 9 9.43 42.29 10.37
C LEU A 9 8.19 41.65 11.04
N LEU A 10 7.00 42.22 10.85
CA LEU A 10 5.72 41.51 10.92
C LEU A 10 5.47 40.91 9.52
N SER A 11 5.46 39.60 9.30
CA SER A 11 4.51 38.55 9.73
C SER A 11 3.16 38.59 8.98
N ALA A 12 2.74 37.39 8.59
CA ALA A 12 1.47 36.96 7.98
C ALA A 12 1.30 37.17 6.47
N ALA A 13 1.76 36.20 5.68
CA ALA A 13 1.11 35.87 4.41
C ALA A 13 -0.22 35.18 4.73
N ALA A 14 -1.32 35.82 4.32
CA ALA A 14 -2.67 35.30 4.47
C ALA A 14 -2.88 34.06 3.59
N ALA A 15 -3.34 32.98 4.21
CA ALA A 15 -3.84 31.80 3.51
C ALA A 15 -5.21 32.13 2.91
N ALA A 16 -5.29 32.28 1.60
CA ALA A 16 -6.55 32.33 0.88
C ALA A 16 -7.15 30.91 0.81
N ILE A 17 -8.20 30.67 1.59
CA ILE A 17 -9.03 29.47 1.46
C ILE A 17 -9.95 29.71 0.25
N LEU A 18 -9.58 29.13 -0.90
CA LEU A 18 -10.46 29.06 -2.06
C LEU A 18 -11.37 27.82 -1.88
N THR A 19 -12.57 27.99 -1.34
CA THR A 19 -13.58 26.93 -1.37
C THR A 19 -14.13 26.80 -2.79
N VAL A 20 -13.55 25.88 -3.57
CA VAL A 20 -14.13 25.44 -4.83
C VAL A 20 -15.21 24.41 -4.51
N THR A 21 -16.46 24.86 -4.41
CA THR A 21 -17.62 23.96 -4.33
C THR A 21 -17.91 23.42 -5.73
N THR A 22 -17.29 22.31 -6.10
CA THR A 22 -17.72 21.56 -7.30
C THR A 22 -19.03 20.85 -7.00
N LEU A 23 -20.11 21.26 -7.66
CA LEU A 23 -21.34 20.48 -7.79
C LEU A 23 -21.01 19.19 -8.56
N LEU A 24 -20.90 18.05 -7.87
CA LEU A 24 -20.90 16.73 -8.52
C LEU A 24 -22.29 16.50 -9.14
N PRO A 25 -22.41 16.14 -10.43
CA PRO A 25 -23.69 15.72 -10.98
C PRO A 25 -24.12 14.39 -10.35
N ALA A 26 -25.40 14.30 -9.98
CA ALA A 26 -26.03 13.09 -9.47
C ALA A 26 -25.92 11.95 -10.50
N ALA A 27 -25.51 10.76 -10.04
CA ALA A 27 -25.44 9.57 -10.88
C ALA A 27 -26.84 9.14 -11.35
N PRO A 28 -27.01 8.70 -12.62
CA PRO A 28 -28.30 8.22 -13.13
C PRO A 28 -28.67 6.85 -12.52
N PRO A 29 -29.97 6.57 -12.28
CA PRO A 29 -30.40 5.29 -11.75
C PRO A 29 -30.40 4.21 -12.85
N GLY A 30 -29.73 3.10 -12.59
CA GLY A 30 -30.01 1.80 -13.21
C GLY A 30 -29.11 1.41 -14.38
N THR A 31 -28.09 0.60 -14.09
CA THR A 31 -27.63 -0.45 -15.00
C THR A 31 -27.87 -1.80 -14.32
N PRO A 32 -28.50 -2.79 -14.99
CA PRO A 32 -28.66 -4.12 -14.44
C PRO A 32 -27.27 -4.74 -14.23
N THR A 33 -26.92 -4.94 -12.96
CA THR A 33 -25.70 -5.64 -12.55
C THR A 33 -25.82 -7.09 -13.00
N ARG A 34 -25.28 -7.39 -14.18
CA ARG A 34 -24.91 -8.75 -14.56
C ARG A 34 -24.16 -9.34 -13.36
N PRO A 35 -24.55 -10.51 -12.82
CA PRO A 35 -23.83 -11.10 -11.71
C PRO A 35 -22.45 -11.46 -12.22
N VAL A 36 -21.48 -10.57 -12.00
CA VAL A 36 -20.09 -10.96 -11.96
C VAL A 36 -20.06 -11.93 -10.80
N ASN A 37 -19.81 -13.21 -11.07
CA ASN A 37 -19.39 -14.14 -10.04
C ASN A 37 -18.13 -13.52 -9.44
N HIS A 38 -18.32 -12.78 -8.36
CA HIS A 38 -17.25 -12.32 -7.50
C HIS A 38 -16.75 -13.60 -6.87
N ILE A 39 -15.75 -14.21 -7.51
CA ILE A 39 -14.79 -15.05 -6.83
C ILE A 39 -14.53 -14.34 -5.52
N PRO A 40 -14.78 -14.97 -4.36
CA PRO A 40 -14.61 -14.29 -3.09
C PRO A 40 -13.18 -13.77 -3.08
N LEU A 41 -13.05 -12.43 -3.08
CA LEU A 41 -11.84 -11.77 -2.66
C LEU A 41 -11.63 -12.36 -1.26
N LEU A 42 -10.74 -13.34 -1.14
CA LEU A 42 -10.22 -13.73 0.15
C LEU A 42 -9.59 -12.45 0.64
N SER A 43 -10.33 -11.77 1.50
CA SER A 43 -10.02 -10.47 2.02
C SER A 43 -8.60 -10.55 2.56
N PRO A 44 -7.71 -9.60 2.23
CA PRO A 44 -6.46 -9.49 2.94
C PRO A 44 -6.79 -9.54 4.43
N SER A 45 -6.13 -10.41 5.19
CA SER A 45 -6.46 -10.73 6.60
C SER A 45 -7.03 -9.50 7.32
N PRO A 46 -8.34 -9.46 7.63
CA PRO A 46 -9.03 -8.24 8.04
C PRO A 46 -8.70 -7.81 9.46
N ASN A 47 -7.77 -8.50 10.12
CA ASN A 47 -7.34 -8.15 11.46
C ASN A 47 -5.92 -7.59 11.39
N PRO A 48 -5.77 -6.27 11.12
CA PRO A 48 -4.62 -5.60 11.68
C PRO A 48 -4.65 -5.95 13.16
N GLY A 49 -3.56 -6.52 13.68
CA GLY A 49 -3.52 -6.90 15.10
C GLY A 49 -3.89 -5.71 16.01
N PRO A 50 -3.85 -5.84 17.35
CA PRO A 50 -4.31 -4.81 18.30
C PRO A 50 -3.50 -3.49 18.28
N CYS A 51 -2.81 -3.17 17.19
CA CYS A 51 -1.90 -2.06 17.05
C CYS A 51 -2.63 -0.75 16.73
N ASN A 52 -2.46 0.26 17.60
CA ASN A 52 -3.02 1.59 17.42
C ASN A 52 -2.00 2.51 16.72
N GLY A 53 -2.15 2.69 15.41
CA GLY A 53 -1.35 3.60 14.58
C GLY A 53 -0.11 2.95 13.94
N CYS A 54 0.00 1.62 14.03
CA CYS A 54 1.12 0.88 13.45
C CYS A 54 0.89 0.57 11.98
N VAL A 55 2.01 0.28 11.31
CA VAL A 55 2.06 -0.11 9.90
C VAL A 55 2.24 -1.61 9.78
N GLN A 56 1.57 -2.21 8.80
CA GLN A 56 1.68 -3.64 8.50
C GLN A 56 1.33 -3.94 7.04
N PRO A 57 1.99 -4.93 6.42
CA PRO A 57 1.58 -5.42 5.12
C PRO A 57 0.40 -6.41 5.29
N LEU A 58 -0.40 -6.52 4.24
CA LEU A 58 -1.51 -7.45 4.17
C LEU A 58 -1.17 -8.65 3.29
N ASP A 59 -1.60 -9.84 3.72
CA ASP A 59 -1.52 -11.04 2.89
C ASP A 59 -2.26 -10.81 1.58
N THR A 60 -1.66 -11.27 0.49
CA THR A 60 -2.08 -10.92 -0.86
C THR A 60 -2.24 -12.18 -1.69
N LEU A 61 -3.30 -12.22 -2.48
CA LEU A 61 -3.57 -13.27 -3.44
C LEU A 61 -3.53 -12.68 -4.84
N CYS A 62 -2.74 -13.30 -5.71
CA CYS A 62 -2.56 -12.91 -7.09
C CYS A 62 -2.73 -14.11 -8.01
N TRP A 63 -3.17 -13.85 -9.23
CA TRP A 63 -3.19 -14.85 -10.29
C TRP A 63 -1.91 -14.71 -11.13
N GLU A 64 -1.42 -15.80 -11.69
CA GLU A 64 -0.23 -15.81 -12.54
C GLU A 64 -0.42 -15.03 -13.86
N GLY A 65 -1.67 -14.86 -14.33
CA GLY A 65 -1.96 -14.19 -15.61
C GLY A 65 -1.51 -12.71 -15.70
N PRO A 66 -1.80 -11.85 -14.71
CA PRO A 66 -1.26 -10.48 -14.69
C PRO A 66 0.24 -10.46 -14.36
N PRO A 67 1.05 -9.59 -15.00
CA PRO A 67 2.49 -9.50 -14.75
C PRO A 67 2.83 -8.79 -13.42
N ARG A 68 1.86 -8.61 -12.53
CA ARG A 68 2.03 -7.85 -11.29
C ARG A 68 1.12 -8.33 -10.18
N CYS A 69 1.65 -8.26 -8.97
CA CYS A 69 0.97 -8.52 -7.71
C CYS A 69 1.09 -7.30 -6.79
N THR A 70 -0.01 -6.84 -6.22
CA THR A 70 -0.04 -5.63 -5.40
C THR A 70 -0.26 -5.99 -3.93
N VAL A 71 0.77 -5.76 -3.12
CA VAL A 71 0.70 -5.91 -1.66
C VAL A 71 0.32 -4.58 -1.04
N VAL A 72 -0.78 -4.57 -0.30
CA VAL A 72 -1.26 -3.38 0.41
C VAL A 72 -0.60 -3.29 1.78
N VAL A 73 -0.02 -2.14 2.10
CA VAL A 73 0.50 -1.81 3.41
C VAL A 73 -0.44 -0.81 4.06
N VAL A 74 -0.96 -1.13 5.24
CA VAL A 74 -1.96 -0.32 5.95
C VAL A 74 -1.39 0.31 7.22
N ARG A 75 -1.96 1.45 7.58
CA ARG A 75 -1.78 2.12 8.87
C ARG A 75 -3.13 2.34 9.54
N VAL A 76 -3.33 1.74 10.71
CA VAL A 76 -4.64 1.72 11.36
C VAL A 76 -4.55 2.23 12.80
N PRO A 77 -5.21 3.34 13.18
CA PRO A 77 -5.82 4.33 12.28
C PRO A 77 -4.75 5.18 11.55
N PRO A 78 -5.12 5.91 10.48
CA PRO A 78 -4.26 6.89 9.85
C PRO A 78 -3.82 7.96 10.85
N ARG A 79 -2.63 8.54 10.67
CA ARG A 79 -2.15 9.68 11.48
C ARG A 79 -1.51 10.75 10.60
N SER A 80 -1.37 11.95 11.17
CA SER A 80 -0.86 13.14 10.48
C SER A 80 0.66 13.16 10.26
N ASN A 81 1.41 12.26 10.88
CA ASN A 81 2.84 12.14 10.62
C ASN A 81 3.11 11.12 9.50
N PRO A 82 4.12 11.33 8.64
CA PRO A 82 4.46 10.40 7.58
C PRO A 82 5.09 9.11 8.14
N VAL A 83 5.10 8.06 7.31
CA VAL A 83 5.84 6.81 7.57
C VAL A 83 6.75 6.51 6.38
N THR A 84 8.00 6.17 6.68
CA THR A 84 8.90 5.53 5.71
C THR A 84 9.19 4.11 6.15
N VAL A 85 9.12 3.15 5.23
CA VAL A 85 9.42 1.74 5.49
C VAL A 85 10.20 1.16 4.31
N HIS A 86 11.20 0.34 4.62
CA HIS A 86 11.90 -0.45 3.62
C HIS A 86 11.22 -1.81 3.47
N TYR A 87 11.34 -2.42 2.30
CA TYR A 87 10.80 -3.74 2.06
C TYR A 87 11.71 -4.60 1.19
N ARG A 88 11.56 -5.92 1.35
CA ARG A 88 12.22 -6.93 0.52
C ARG A 88 11.33 -8.15 0.33
N THR A 89 11.54 -8.89 -0.75
CA THR A 89 10.89 -10.18 -0.97
C THR A 89 11.69 -11.31 -0.32
N VAL A 90 10.99 -12.29 0.24
CA VAL A 90 11.58 -13.48 0.87
C VAL A 90 11.06 -14.72 0.17
N ALA A 91 11.95 -15.57 -0.35
CA ALA A 91 11.55 -16.80 -1.02
C ALA A 91 10.86 -17.77 -0.05
N MET A 92 9.84 -18.47 -0.54
CA MET A 92 9.25 -19.63 0.14
C MET A 92 9.09 -20.76 -0.90
N THR A 93 7.88 -21.13 -1.31
CA THR A 93 7.66 -22.10 -2.39
C THR A 93 7.78 -21.49 -3.79
N ALA A 94 7.63 -20.17 -3.89
CA ALA A 94 7.94 -19.36 -5.06
C ALA A 94 9.40 -18.86 -4.99
N HIS A 95 10.10 -18.90 -6.12
CA HIS A 95 11.52 -18.58 -6.24
C HIS A 95 11.73 -17.28 -7.04
N PRO A 96 12.59 -16.36 -6.58
CA PRO A 96 12.92 -15.15 -7.32
C PRO A 96 13.63 -15.50 -8.63
N GLY A 97 13.28 -14.80 -9.71
CA GLY A 97 13.79 -15.06 -11.06
C GLY A 97 13.07 -16.20 -11.80
N ILE A 98 12.19 -16.96 -11.13
CA ILE A 98 11.35 -18.00 -11.74
C ILE A 98 9.87 -17.64 -11.64
N ASP A 99 9.39 -17.31 -10.44
CA ASP A 99 7.97 -17.04 -10.18
C ASP A 99 7.67 -15.53 -10.05
N TYR A 100 8.66 -14.75 -9.60
CA TYR A 100 8.56 -13.31 -9.43
C TYR A 100 9.94 -12.64 -9.54
N VAL A 101 9.97 -11.34 -9.81
CA VAL A 101 11.21 -10.56 -9.77
C VAL A 101 11.52 -10.19 -8.32
N GLY A 102 12.65 -10.68 -7.80
CA GLY A 102 13.05 -10.44 -6.41
C GLY A 102 13.40 -8.98 -6.15
N VAL A 103 12.94 -8.46 -5.01
CA VAL A 103 13.29 -7.12 -4.52
C VAL A 103 14.17 -7.27 -3.28
N SER A 104 15.43 -6.84 -3.36
CA SER A 104 16.38 -6.90 -2.24
C SER A 104 16.29 -5.70 -1.29
N SER A 105 15.91 -4.53 -1.81
CA SER A 105 15.73 -3.29 -1.03
C SER A 105 14.84 -2.30 -1.77
N GLY A 106 13.57 -2.23 -1.38
CA GLY A 106 12.62 -1.20 -1.80
C GLY A 106 12.32 -0.22 -0.67
N THR A 107 11.74 0.93 -1.00
CA THR A 107 11.24 1.91 -0.02
C THR A 107 9.81 2.28 -0.35
N LEU A 108 8.96 2.32 0.67
CA LEU A 108 7.57 2.74 0.60
C LEU A 108 7.37 3.92 1.54
N TYR A 109 6.59 4.90 1.08
CA TYR A 109 6.24 6.08 1.86
C TYR A 109 4.72 6.18 2.00
N LEU A 110 4.24 6.31 3.23
CA LEU A 110 2.86 6.72 3.51
C LEU A 110 2.88 8.21 3.86
N GLN A 111 2.19 9.00 3.03
CA GLN A 111 2.00 10.42 3.26
C GLN A 111 1.19 10.66 4.54
N PRO A 112 1.32 11.86 5.16
CA PRO A 112 0.41 12.30 6.20
C PRO A 112 -1.05 11.99 5.89
N ASN A 113 -1.77 11.43 6.87
CA ASN A 113 -3.19 11.08 6.79
C ASN A 113 -3.55 9.98 5.77
N GLN A 114 -2.58 9.31 5.13
CA GLN A 114 -2.86 8.12 4.33
C GLN A 114 -3.08 6.89 5.21
N ALA A 115 -4.11 6.13 4.87
CA ALA A 115 -4.46 4.86 5.52
C ALA A 115 -3.69 3.66 4.95
N SER A 116 -3.20 3.78 3.72
CA SER A 116 -2.51 2.71 3.03
C SER A 116 -1.60 3.22 1.92
N ALA A 117 -0.68 2.36 1.50
CA ALA A 117 0.11 2.48 0.28
C ALA A 117 0.37 1.09 -0.31
N GLU A 118 0.86 1.03 -1.54
CA GLU A 118 0.97 -0.21 -2.31
C GLU A 118 2.43 -0.54 -2.66
N ILE A 119 2.77 -1.82 -2.58
CA ILE A 119 4.01 -2.39 -3.10
C ILE A 119 3.63 -3.25 -4.30
N THR A 120 4.13 -2.92 -5.49
CA THR A 120 3.93 -3.74 -6.69
C THR A 120 5.13 -4.66 -6.90
N ILE A 121 4.88 -5.96 -6.92
CA ILE A 121 5.86 -7.00 -7.25
C ILE A 121 5.56 -7.51 -8.66
N GLN A 122 6.57 -7.55 -9.53
CA GLN A 122 6.42 -8.14 -10.85
C GLN A 122 6.36 -9.67 -10.75
N LEU A 123 5.33 -10.27 -11.35
CA LEU A 123 5.23 -11.72 -11.49
C LEU A 123 5.86 -12.15 -12.82
N ILE A 124 6.47 -13.34 -12.81
CA ILE A 124 7.01 -13.96 -14.01
C ILE A 124 5.97 -14.98 -14.49
N PRO A 125 5.41 -14.84 -15.71
CA PRO A 125 4.41 -15.77 -16.22
C PRO A 125 4.96 -17.20 -16.30
N ASN A 126 4.15 -18.14 -15.80
CA ASN A 126 4.34 -19.57 -15.89
C ASN A 126 3.00 -20.24 -16.26
N PRO A 127 2.70 -20.41 -17.55
CA PRO A 127 1.44 -21.01 -18.00
C PRO A 127 1.30 -22.50 -17.63
N GLY A 128 2.40 -23.13 -17.19
CA GLY A 128 2.42 -24.50 -16.68
C GLY A 128 2.18 -24.62 -15.18
N LEU A 129 1.90 -23.51 -14.48
CA LEU A 129 1.67 -23.54 -13.04
C LEU A 129 0.37 -24.30 -12.70
N THR A 130 0.48 -25.36 -11.91
CA THR A 130 -0.67 -26.21 -11.51
C THR A 130 -1.04 -26.10 -10.03
N GLU A 131 -0.18 -25.50 -9.21
CA GLU A 131 -0.35 -25.40 -7.76
C GLU A 131 0.01 -23.98 -7.26
N ASP A 132 -0.51 -23.62 -6.09
CA ASP A 132 -0.22 -22.33 -5.45
C ASP A 132 1.26 -22.21 -5.07
N ARG A 133 1.85 -21.06 -5.39
CA ARG A 133 3.23 -20.70 -5.03
C ARG A 133 3.22 -19.51 -4.08
N LYS A 134 4.13 -19.49 -3.11
CA LYS A 134 4.14 -18.48 -2.04
C LYS A 134 5.50 -17.81 -1.91
N PHE A 135 5.50 -16.51 -1.65
CA PHE A 135 6.67 -15.77 -1.18
C PHE A 135 6.24 -14.76 -0.12
N GLY A 136 7.20 -14.25 0.65
CA GLY A 136 6.97 -13.21 1.64
C GLY A 136 7.31 -11.81 1.10
N VAL A 137 6.60 -10.80 1.56
CA VAL A 137 7.04 -9.40 1.54
C VAL A 137 7.29 -8.97 2.98
N GLU A 138 8.55 -8.71 3.30
CA GLU A 138 9.00 -8.29 4.63
C GLU A 138 9.24 -6.78 4.64
N LEU A 139 8.65 -6.11 5.64
CA LEU A 139 8.87 -4.72 5.98
C LEU A 139 9.96 -4.61 7.06
N PHE A 140 10.85 -3.63 6.92
CA PHE A 140 11.90 -3.33 7.89
C PHE A 140 12.26 -1.84 7.89
N GLY A 141 13.02 -1.40 8.90
CA GLY A 141 13.47 0.00 9.00
C GLY A 141 12.33 1.02 9.08
N VAL A 142 11.21 0.67 9.74
CA VAL A 142 10.05 1.55 9.86
C VAL A 142 10.41 2.79 10.68
N THR A 143 10.07 3.97 10.15
CA THR A 143 10.17 5.25 10.85
C THR A 143 8.81 5.95 10.82
N GLY A 144 8.44 6.62 11.92
CA GLY A 144 7.13 7.32 12.04
C GLY A 144 5.94 6.42 12.44
N ALA A 145 6.13 5.13 12.65
CA ALA A 145 5.11 4.24 13.19
C ALA A 145 5.73 3.05 13.91
N GLY A 146 4.94 2.38 14.76
CA GLY A 146 5.25 1.02 15.19
C GLY A 146 4.91 -0.01 14.11
N MET A 147 5.33 -1.26 14.32
CA MET A 147 5.01 -2.39 13.45
C MET A 147 4.81 -3.64 14.32
N VAL A 148 3.76 -4.40 14.05
CA VAL A 148 3.44 -5.62 14.81
C VAL A 148 3.64 -6.89 13.98
N ARG A 149 3.33 -6.81 12.68
CA ARG A 149 3.56 -7.90 11.74
C ARG A 149 4.42 -7.38 10.59
N PRO A 150 5.69 -7.80 10.49
CA PRO A 150 6.58 -7.32 9.44
C PRO A 150 6.33 -7.98 8.09
N MET A 151 5.73 -9.17 8.08
CA MET A 151 5.67 -9.99 6.88
C MET A 151 4.23 -10.21 6.42
N ALA A 152 4.01 -10.06 5.12
CA ALA A 152 2.84 -10.56 4.42
C ALA A 152 3.23 -11.77 3.57
N THR A 153 2.32 -12.73 3.47
CA THR A 153 2.41 -13.85 2.53
C THR A 153 1.70 -13.46 1.24
N VAL A 154 2.42 -13.58 0.12
CA VAL A 154 1.86 -13.46 -1.22
C VAL A 154 1.64 -14.86 -1.77
N THR A 155 0.42 -15.16 -2.22
CA THR A 155 0.07 -16.42 -2.88
C THR A 155 -0.19 -16.16 -4.37
N ILE A 156 0.60 -16.80 -5.22
CA ILE A 156 0.44 -16.84 -6.67
C ILE A 156 -0.38 -18.09 -7.01
N ARG A 157 -1.57 -17.89 -7.59
CA ARG A 157 -2.46 -18.97 -8.01
C ARG A 157 -2.37 -19.20 -9.53
N PRO A 158 -2.56 -20.46 -9.99
CA PRO A 158 -2.74 -20.77 -11.41
C PRO A 158 -3.86 -19.93 -12.04
N SER A 159 -3.63 -19.27 -13.18
CA SER A 159 -4.71 -18.49 -13.83
C SER A 159 -5.93 -19.38 -14.14
N PRO A 160 -7.17 -18.89 -13.95
CA PRO A 160 -8.34 -19.60 -14.44
C PRO A 160 -8.22 -19.78 -15.96
N ARG A 161 -8.42 -21.02 -16.43
CA ARG A 161 -8.46 -21.33 -17.86
C ARG A 161 -9.76 -20.87 -18.49
#